data_AF-A0A1D6QHX2-F1
#
_entry.id   AF-A0A1D6QHX2-F1
#
_cell.length_a   1.000
_cell.length_b   1.000
_cell.length_c   1.000
_cell.angle_alpha   90.00
_cell.angle_beta   90.00
_cell.angle_gamma   90.00
#
_symmetry.space_group_name_H-M   'P 1'
#
loop_
_entity.id
_entity.type
_entity.pdbx_description
1 polymer ?
#
loop_
_entity_poly.entity_id
_entity_poly.type
_entity_poly.pdbx_seq_one_letter_code
_entity_poly.pdbx_strand_id
1 'polypeptide(L)'
;MGGRTHARSTKESSVVNLVLTGVHVVFILFIIVMGFAHGDARNLSRPADPAHSPGGFFPHGAAGVFNGAAAVYLSYIGYDAVSTMAEEVERPDRDIPAGVSGSVVLVTVLYCLMATSMSMLLPYDAIDPEAPFSGAFKGRDGMAWVSNVIGAGASLGILTSLMVAMLGQARYLCVIGRSGVVPAWLARVDPRTATPINASAFLGLLTAALALFTELDVLLNLVSIGTLFVFYMVANAVVYRRYVGDPCPGSGQKRRAWPALAFIAAFSLIAISFTLLWQFAPGGAAKVGLLSGTAAVAVAAVVAFQALVPQAREPELWGVPGMPWVPAASVFLNVFLLGSLDRPSYVRFGFFSAFAVLFYVFYSVHASYDAEEGGAVDGGGGGDKLQDQGCDV
;
A
#
# COMPACT_ATOMS: atom_id res chain seq x y z
N MET A 1 -6.94 -23.48 -29.63
CA MET A 1 -6.46 -22.27 -30.35
C MET A 1 -6.40 -21.02 -29.46
N GLY A 2 -7.26 -20.87 -28.44
CA GLY A 2 -7.27 -19.69 -27.54
C GLY A 2 -6.04 -19.50 -26.63
N GLY A 3 -5.34 -20.57 -26.23
CA GLY A 3 -4.16 -20.44 -25.34
C GLY A 3 -2.96 -19.71 -25.98
N ARG A 4 -2.77 -19.83 -27.30
CA ARG A 4 -1.67 -19.17 -28.03
C ARG A 4 -1.91 -17.68 -28.27
N THR A 5 -3.18 -17.27 -28.43
CA THR A 5 -3.54 -15.86 -28.61
C THR A 5 -3.52 -15.09 -27.29
N HIS A 6 -3.96 -15.72 -26.19
CA HIS A 6 -3.82 -15.12 -24.85
C HIS A 6 -2.36 -14.92 -24.46
N ALA A 7 -1.51 -15.95 -24.57
CA ALA A 7 -0.08 -15.83 -24.23
C ALA A 7 0.67 -14.77 -25.07
N ARG A 8 0.24 -14.54 -26.33
CA ARG A 8 0.79 -13.47 -27.18
C ARG A 8 0.32 -12.08 -26.74
N SER A 9 -0.96 -11.94 -26.38
CA SER A 9 -1.51 -10.68 -25.84
C SER A 9 -0.87 -10.28 -24.51
N THR A 10 -0.68 -11.24 -23.58
CA THR A 10 -0.01 -10.97 -22.30
C THR A 10 1.46 -10.59 -22.49
N LYS A 11 2.17 -11.25 -23.42
CA LYS A 11 3.55 -10.89 -23.78
C LYS A 11 3.65 -9.50 -24.41
N GLU A 12 2.78 -9.17 -25.35
CA GLU A 12 2.76 -7.85 -25.99
C GLU A 12 2.41 -6.74 -24.96
N SER A 13 1.45 -6.98 -24.06
CA SER A 13 1.11 -6.09 -22.94
C SER A 13 2.28 -5.90 -21.95
N SER A 14 2.98 -6.99 -21.61
CA SER A 14 4.14 -6.97 -20.71
C SER A 14 5.30 -6.16 -21.29
N VAL A 15 5.58 -6.30 -22.60
CA VAL A 15 6.63 -5.52 -23.29
C VAL A 15 6.31 -4.03 -23.27
N VAL A 16 5.06 -3.64 -23.55
CA VAL A 16 4.64 -2.23 -23.48
C VAL A 16 4.82 -1.69 -22.07
N ASN A 17 4.40 -2.43 -21.05
CA ASN A 17 4.56 -2.02 -19.66
C ASN A 17 6.04 -1.88 -19.24
N LEU A 18 6.90 -2.80 -19.70
CA LEU A 18 8.34 -2.76 -19.48
C LEU A 18 8.97 -1.52 -20.10
N VAL A 19 8.64 -1.21 -21.36
CA VAL A 19 9.14 -0.01 -22.06
C VAL A 19 8.68 1.24 -21.32
N LEU A 20 7.40 1.32 -20.96
CA LEU A 20 6.84 2.46 -20.24
C LEU A 20 7.54 2.66 -18.89
N THR A 21 7.74 1.59 -18.12
CA THR A 21 8.47 1.65 -16.85
C THR A 21 9.92 2.06 -17.06
N GLY A 22 10.59 1.53 -18.09
CA GLY A 22 11.95 1.93 -18.46
C GLY A 22 12.07 3.43 -18.73
N VAL A 23 11.12 4.00 -19.48
CA VAL A 23 11.05 5.46 -19.72
C VAL A 23 10.90 6.24 -18.42
N HIS A 24 10.02 5.80 -17.51
CA HIS A 24 9.84 6.44 -16.20
C HIS A 24 11.13 6.40 -15.36
N VAL A 25 11.80 5.24 -15.31
CA VAL A 25 13.06 5.10 -14.55
C VAL A 25 14.14 6.00 -15.15
N VAL A 26 14.29 6.04 -16.48
CA VAL A 26 15.24 6.95 -17.15
C VAL A 26 14.92 8.42 -16.83
N PHE A 27 13.64 8.79 -16.82
CA PHE A 27 13.22 10.14 -16.47
C PHE A 27 13.51 10.51 -15.00
N ILE A 28 13.28 9.58 -14.07
CA ILE A 28 13.66 9.76 -12.66
C ILE A 28 15.19 9.92 -12.52
N LEU A 29 15.96 9.07 -13.19
CA LEU A 29 17.43 9.17 -13.19
C LEU A 29 17.91 10.50 -13.76
N PHE A 30 17.27 11.01 -14.82
CA PHE A 30 17.55 12.33 -15.36
C PHE A 30 17.34 13.44 -14.32
N ILE A 31 16.23 13.42 -13.58
CA ILE A 31 15.96 14.39 -12.50
C ILE A 31 17.04 14.31 -11.42
N ILE A 32 17.40 13.10 -10.99
CA ILE A 32 18.45 12.87 -9.97
C ILE A 32 19.79 13.44 -10.43
N VAL A 33 20.21 13.14 -11.66
CA VAL A 33 21.48 13.64 -12.21
C VAL A 33 21.48 15.16 -12.29
N MET A 34 20.38 15.76 -12.77
CA MET A 34 20.27 17.22 -12.87
C MET A 34 20.32 17.91 -11.52
N GLY A 35 19.71 17.32 -10.49
CA GLY A 35 19.73 17.91 -9.15
C GLY A 35 21.05 17.73 -8.42
N PHE A 36 21.78 16.63 -8.60
CA PHE A 36 23.16 16.52 -8.08
C PHE A 36 24.15 17.41 -8.83
N ALA A 37 24.01 17.57 -10.16
CA ALA A 37 24.91 18.39 -10.96
C ALA A 37 24.78 19.89 -10.67
N HIS A 38 23.59 20.36 -10.28
CA HIS A 38 23.29 21.77 -10.02
C HIS A 38 22.91 22.06 -8.55
N GLY A 39 23.06 21.07 -7.68
CA GLY A 39 22.78 21.15 -6.26
C GLY A 39 24.02 21.56 -5.47
N ASP A 40 23.80 22.25 -4.36
CA ASP A 40 24.85 22.64 -3.43
C ASP A 40 24.64 21.93 -2.09
N ALA A 41 25.67 21.23 -1.60
CA ALA A 41 25.62 20.54 -0.31
C ALA A 41 25.35 21.49 0.87
N ARG A 42 25.60 22.80 0.71
CA ARG A 42 25.30 23.81 1.73
C ARG A 42 23.79 23.91 2.02
N ASN A 43 22.94 23.66 1.02
CA ASN A 43 21.48 23.72 1.15
C ASN A 43 20.90 22.65 2.09
N LEU A 44 21.65 21.56 2.35
CA LEU A 44 21.26 20.53 3.31
C LEU A 44 21.27 21.00 4.77
N SER A 45 21.96 22.11 5.04
CA SER A 45 22.16 22.61 6.41
C SER A 45 21.79 24.07 6.59
N ARG A 46 21.72 24.84 5.50
CA ARG A 46 21.41 26.28 5.52
C ARG A 46 20.02 26.52 4.94
N PRO A 47 19.10 27.13 5.70
CA PRO A 47 17.81 27.56 5.17
C PRO A 47 17.99 28.76 4.22
N ALA A 48 16.98 29.00 3.38
CA ALA A 48 16.92 30.17 2.51
C ALA A 48 16.76 31.47 3.33
N ASP A 49 15.99 31.42 4.43
CA ASP A 49 15.88 32.52 5.40
C ASP A 49 16.42 32.11 6.79
N PRO A 50 17.70 32.37 7.10
CA PRO A 50 18.30 32.08 8.40
C PRO A 50 17.71 32.84 9.59
N ALA A 51 16.89 33.88 9.36
CA ALA A 51 16.30 34.66 10.43
C ALA A 51 15.01 34.02 10.99
N HIS A 52 14.27 33.29 10.16
CA HIS A 52 12.98 32.69 10.53
C HIS A 52 13.00 31.16 10.57
N SER A 53 14.00 30.52 9.94
CA SER A 53 14.10 29.07 9.81
C SER A 53 15.30 28.50 10.58
N PRO A 54 15.13 27.43 11.37
CA PRO A 54 16.24 26.77 12.05
C PRO A 54 17.21 26.12 11.05
N GLY A 55 18.51 26.31 11.26
CA GLY A 55 19.56 25.65 10.49
C GLY A 55 19.86 24.22 10.98
N GLY A 56 20.64 23.50 10.17
CA GLY A 56 21.08 22.13 10.44
C GLY A 56 20.35 21.08 9.61
N PHE A 57 20.83 19.84 9.66
CA PHE A 57 20.28 18.73 8.88
C PHE A 57 18.92 18.23 9.42
N PHE A 58 18.63 18.49 10.70
CA PHE A 58 17.37 18.14 11.35
C PHE A 58 16.69 19.38 11.95
N PRO A 59 16.18 20.31 11.13
CA PRO A 59 15.58 21.57 11.61
C PRO A 59 14.40 21.35 12.57
N HIS A 60 13.63 20.28 12.35
CA HIS A 60 12.48 19.89 13.16
C HIS A 60 12.78 18.72 14.12
N GLY A 61 14.05 18.36 14.28
CA GLY A 61 14.50 17.23 15.11
C GLY A 61 13.92 15.88 14.67
N ALA A 62 14.01 14.89 15.57
CA ALA A 62 13.50 13.54 15.30
C ALA A 62 11.98 13.51 15.06
N ALA A 63 11.22 14.40 15.71
CA ALA A 63 9.76 14.47 15.53
C ALA A 63 9.37 14.83 14.09
N GLY A 64 10.09 15.77 13.46
CA GLY A 64 9.89 16.10 12.05
C GLY A 64 10.21 14.95 11.11
N VAL A 65 11.25 14.16 11.42
CA VAL A 65 11.60 12.96 10.62
C VAL A 65 10.47 11.93 10.64
N PHE A 66 9.91 11.63 11.81
CA PHE A 66 8.80 10.67 11.93
C PHE A 66 7.51 11.16 11.26
N ASN A 67 7.19 12.45 11.39
CA ASN A 67 6.03 13.04 10.72
C ASN A 67 6.20 13.04 9.18
N GLY A 68 7.39 13.39 8.70
CA GLY A 68 7.73 13.32 7.27
C GLY A 68 7.68 11.89 6.73
N ALA A 69 8.17 10.91 7.51
CA ALA A 69 8.09 9.48 7.16
C ALA A 69 6.63 9.01 6.97
N ALA A 70 5.71 9.51 7.80
CA ALA A 70 4.28 9.23 7.66
C ALA A 70 3.67 9.84 6.39
N ALA A 71 4.11 11.05 6.00
CA ALA A 71 3.64 11.69 4.78
C ALA A 71 4.14 10.98 3.51
N VAL A 72 5.42 10.59 3.47
CA VAL A 72 6.02 9.92 2.29
C VAL A 72 5.64 8.45 2.16
N TYR A 73 5.06 7.83 3.19
CA TYR A 73 4.56 6.45 3.14
C TYR A 73 3.61 6.24 1.96
N LEU A 74 2.75 7.22 1.66
CA LEU A 74 1.79 7.12 0.57
C LEU A 74 2.48 6.89 -0.79
N SER A 75 3.68 7.45 -0.99
CA SER A 75 4.44 7.29 -2.22
C SER A 75 4.88 5.85 -2.50
N TYR A 76 4.82 4.97 -1.49
CA TYR A 76 5.13 3.55 -1.61
C TYR A 76 3.92 2.66 -1.93
N ILE A 77 2.71 3.21 -1.95
CA ILE A 77 1.52 2.42 -2.31
C ILE A 77 1.61 1.97 -3.77
N GLY A 78 1.24 0.70 -4.03
CA GLY A 78 1.19 0.13 -5.38
C GLY A 78 1.99 -1.17 -5.55
N TYR A 79 2.90 -1.51 -4.62
CA TYR A 79 3.64 -2.78 -4.68
C TYR A 79 2.71 -4.00 -4.55
N ASP A 80 1.57 -3.84 -3.88
CA ASP A 80 0.54 -4.85 -3.68
C ASP A 80 -0.20 -5.21 -4.97
N ALA A 81 -0.19 -4.32 -5.97
CA ALA A 81 -0.79 -4.58 -7.28
C ALA A 81 -0.13 -5.77 -7.99
N VAL A 82 1.14 -6.09 -7.71
CA VAL A 82 1.84 -7.25 -8.30
C VAL A 82 1.12 -8.56 -7.96
N SER A 83 0.51 -8.64 -6.77
CA SER A 83 -0.24 -9.84 -6.35
C SER A 83 -1.48 -10.12 -7.20
N THR A 84 -2.03 -9.10 -7.87
CA THR A 84 -3.19 -9.27 -8.75
C THR A 84 -2.87 -10.01 -10.03
N MET A 85 -1.61 -9.94 -10.46
CA MET A 85 -1.13 -10.57 -11.68
C MET A 85 -0.59 -11.98 -11.40
N ALA A 86 -0.90 -12.56 -10.24
CA ALA A 86 -0.41 -13.89 -9.86
C ALA A 86 -0.79 -14.97 -10.88
N GLU A 87 -1.96 -14.86 -11.51
CA GLU A 87 -2.42 -15.77 -12.56
C GLU A 87 -1.64 -15.63 -13.88
N GLU A 88 -0.97 -14.49 -14.10
CA GLU A 88 -0.18 -14.21 -15.30
C GLU A 88 1.33 -14.52 -15.12
N VAL A 89 1.74 -14.92 -13.90
CA VAL A 89 3.13 -15.22 -13.55
C VAL A 89 3.40 -16.73 -13.67
N GLU A 90 4.50 -17.10 -14.33
CA GLU A 90 4.85 -18.51 -14.57
C GLU A 90 5.18 -19.28 -13.28
N ARG A 91 5.90 -18.65 -12.34
CA ARG A 91 6.21 -19.22 -11.01
C ARG A 91 5.83 -18.24 -9.89
N PRO A 92 4.53 -18.16 -9.54
CA PRO A 92 4.01 -17.14 -8.63
C PRO A 92 4.59 -17.25 -7.21
N ASP A 93 5.00 -18.44 -6.80
CA ASP A 93 5.58 -18.74 -5.49
C ASP A 93 6.95 -18.08 -5.24
N ARG A 94 7.74 -17.85 -6.31
CA ARG A 94 9.08 -17.25 -6.23
C ARG A 94 9.15 -15.88 -6.87
N ASP A 95 8.52 -15.72 -8.03
CA ASP A 95 8.67 -14.52 -8.83
C ASP A 95 7.86 -13.35 -8.25
N ILE A 96 6.71 -13.59 -7.60
CA ILE A 96 5.92 -12.53 -6.93
C ILE A 96 6.67 -11.99 -5.70
N PRO A 97 7.14 -12.81 -4.73
CA PRO A 97 7.89 -12.28 -3.59
C PRO A 97 9.18 -11.56 -4.00
N ALA A 98 9.91 -12.09 -4.99
CA ALA A 98 11.11 -11.45 -5.52
C ALA A 98 10.79 -10.12 -6.24
N GLY A 99 9.71 -10.07 -7.02
CA GLY A 99 9.26 -8.87 -7.72
C GLY A 99 8.79 -7.77 -6.76
N VAL A 100 8.00 -8.11 -5.75
CA VAL A 100 7.52 -7.15 -4.73
C VAL A 100 8.69 -6.62 -3.90
N SER A 101 9.54 -7.50 -3.36
CA SER A 101 10.68 -7.06 -2.54
C SER A 101 11.71 -6.26 -3.34
N GLY A 102 12.05 -6.73 -4.55
CA GLY A 102 12.99 -6.04 -5.44
C GLY A 102 12.50 -4.66 -5.89
N SER A 103 11.21 -4.54 -6.25
CA SER A 103 10.63 -3.26 -6.65
C SER A 103 10.60 -2.25 -5.50
N VAL A 104 10.20 -2.66 -4.29
CA VAL A 104 10.20 -1.78 -3.12
C VAL A 104 11.61 -1.28 -2.80
N VAL A 105 12.61 -2.17 -2.76
CA VAL A 105 14.01 -1.77 -2.49
C VAL A 105 14.53 -0.80 -3.54
N LEU A 106 14.30 -1.07 -4.82
CA LEU A 106 14.71 -0.19 -5.92
C LEU A 106 14.07 1.20 -5.79
N VAL A 107 12.76 1.24 -5.55
CA VAL A 107 12.00 2.49 -5.38
C VAL A 107 12.48 3.26 -4.15
N THR A 108 12.77 2.58 -3.03
CA THR A 108 13.34 3.22 -1.84
C THR A 108 14.65 3.93 -2.17
N VAL A 109 15.57 3.27 -2.89
CA VAL A 109 16.84 3.88 -3.29
C VAL A 109 16.60 5.10 -4.18
N LEU A 110 15.74 4.99 -5.19
CA LEU A 110 15.42 6.10 -6.10
C LEU A 110 14.78 7.28 -5.35
N TYR A 111 13.86 7.02 -4.42
CA TYR A 111 13.20 8.06 -3.64
C TYR A 111 14.17 8.75 -2.68
N CYS A 112 15.07 8.01 -2.01
CA CYS A 112 16.12 8.61 -1.19
C CYS A 112 17.06 9.50 -2.02
N LEU A 113 17.43 9.05 -3.22
CA LEU A 113 18.25 9.84 -4.15
C LEU A 113 17.52 11.09 -4.62
N MET A 114 16.25 11.00 -4.98
CA MET A 114 15.42 12.14 -5.37
C MET A 114 15.26 13.16 -4.23
N ALA A 115 14.94 12.69 -3.02
CA ALA A 115 14.81 13.57 -1.86
C ALA A 115 16.12 14.30 -1.56
N THR A 116 17.25 13.59 -1.57
CA THR A 116 18.57 14.19 -1.37
C THR A 116 18.91 15.20 -2.47
N SER A 117 18.66 14.84 -3.73
CA SER A 117 18.85 15.70 -4.89
C SER A 117 18.03 16.99 -4.79
N MET A 118 16.77 16.90 -4.35
CA MET A 118 15.92 18.08 -4.16
C MET A 118 16.42 18.98 -3.02
N SER A 119 16.77 18.39 -1.87
CA SER A 119 17.32 19.14 -0.72
C SER A 119 18.70 19.76 -1.00
N MET A 120 19.41 19.31 -2.03
CA MET A 120 20.62 19.98 -2.54
C MET A 120 20.30 21.10 -3.53
N LEU A 121 19.21 21.00 -4.30
CA LEU A 121 18.81 22.02 -5.28
C LEU A 121 18.30 23.30 -4.60
N LEU A 122 17.41 23.17 -3.63
CA LEU A 122 16.89 24.28 -2.83
C LEU A 122 16.90 23.95 -1.34
N PRO A 123 17.14 24.97 -0.48
CA PRO A 123 16.85 24.89 0.93
C PRO A 123 15.39 24.47 1.18
N TYR A 124 15.15 23.74 2.27
CA TYR A 124 13.86 23.10 2.54
C TYR A 124 12.67 24.09 2.63
N ASP A 125 12.92 25.34 2.99
CA ASP A 125 11.95 26.42 3.14
C ASP A 125 11.59 27.12 1.82
N ALA A 126 12.38 26.91 0.77
CA ALA A 126 12.14 27.46 -0.57
C ALA A 126 11.53 26.43 -1.55
N ILE A 127 11.23 25.22 -1.08
CA ILE A 127 10.64 24.16 -1.91
C ILE A 127 9.16 24.46 -2.14
N ASP A 128 8.78 24.58 -3.41
CA ASP A 128 7.38 24.66 -3.82
C ASP A 128 6.68 23.31 -3.58
N PRO A 129 5.60 23.25 -2.77
CA PRO A 129 4.86 22.02 -2.50
C PRO A 129 4.14 21.45 -3.73
N GLU A 130 3.69 22.30 -4.66
CA GLU A 130 2.90 21.88 -5.82
C GLU A 130 3.81 21.43 -6.98
N ALA A 131 4.97 22.06 -7.11
CA ALA A 131 5.89 21.83 -8.23
C ALA A 131 7.38 21.77 -7.80
N PRO A 132 7.79 20.81 -6.95
CA PRO A 132 9.14 20.82 -6.36
C PRO A 132 10.25 20.83 -7.43
N PHE A 133 10.23 19.87 -8.35
CA PHE A 133 11.32 19.69 -9.31
C PHE A 133 11.26 20.64 -10.51
N SER A 134 10.08 20.91 -11.06
CA SER A 134 9.95 21.87 -12.18
C SER A 134 10.13 23.31 -11.70
N GLY A 135 9.64 23.65 -10.51
CA GLY A 135 9.83 24.93 -9.85
C GLY A 135 11.29 25.19 -9.49
N ALA A 136 12.04 24.16 -9.10
CA ALA A 136 13.45 24.30 -8.69
C ALA A 136 14.37 24.93 -9.74
N PHE A 137 14.06 24.72 -11.02
CA PHE A 137 14.85 25.22 -12.14
C PHE A 137 14.27 26.51 -12.75
N LYS A 138 13.13 26.97 -12.25
CA LYS A 138 12.44 28.17 -12.74
C LYS A 138 13.19 29.41 -12.28
N GLY A 139 13.67 30.22 -13.22
CA GLY A 139 14.41 31.46 -12.94
C GLY A 139 15.93 31.32 -12.80
N ARG A 140 16.50 30.12 -13.02
CA ARG A 140 17.96 29.97 -13.22
C ARG A 140 18.32 30.26 -14.68
N ASP A 141 19.31 31.12 -14.91
CA ASP A 141 19.77 31.49 -16.25
C ASP A 141 20.14 30.26 -17.08
N GLY A 142 19.52 30.11 -18.26
CA GLY A 142 19.76 29.01 -19.19
C GLY A 142 19.07 27.66 -18.87
N MET A 143 18.31 27.56 -17.77
CA MET A 143 17.74 26.28 -17.30
C MET A 143 16.23 26.13 -17.50
N ALA A 144 15.58 27.09 -18.17
CA ALA A 144 14.14 27.06 -18.45
C ALA A 144 13.71 25.81 -19.25
N TRP A 145 14.58 25.31 -20.14
CA TRP A 145 14.29 24.09 -20.90
C TRP A 145 14.19 22.86 -19.98
N VAL A 146 15.00 22.79 -18.92
CA VAL A 146 14.98 21.69 -17.94
C VAL A 146 13.67 21.71 -17.16
N SER A 147 13.26 22.89 -16.68
CA SER A 147 11.98 23.08 -16.00
C SER A 147 10.80 22.61 -16.87
N ASN A 148 10.80 22.97 -18.16
CA ASN A 148 9.74 22.58 -19.10
C ASN A 148 9.74 21.08 -19.39
N VAL A 149 10.92 20.46 -19.58
CA VAL A 149 11.05 19.01 -19.81
C VAL A 149 10.60 18.22 -18.57
N ILE A 150 11.00 18.66 -17.38
CA ILE A 150 10.59 18.03 -16.12
C ILE A 150 9.08 18.20 -15.92
N GLY A 151 8.54 19.40 -16.14
CA GLY A 151 7.11 19.65 -16.02
C GLY A 151 6.28 18.78 -16.97
N ALA A 152 6.62 18.79 -18.27
CA ALA A 152 5.92 17.99 -19.27
C ALA A 152 6.07 16.48 -19.03
N GLY A 153 7.27 16.02 -18.69
CA GLY A 153 7.54 14.62 -18.40
C GLY A 153 6.79 14.13 -17.15
N ALA A 154 6.74 14.94 -16.09
CA ALA A 154 5.96 14.63 -14.90
C ALA A 154 4.46 14.56 -15.21
N SER A 155 3.91 15.52 -15.98
CA SER A 155 2.50 15.49 -16.38
C SER A 155 2.14 14.24 -17.21
N LEU A 156 2.98 13.88 -18.19
CA LEU A 156 2.80 12.67 -18.99
C LEU A 156 2.94 11.40 -18.13
N GLY A 157 3.89 11.38 -17.20
CA GLY A 157 4.08 10.26 -16.27
C GLY A 157 2.86 10.04 -15.37
N ILE A 158 2.29 11.11 -14.80
CA ILE A 158 1.06 11.06 -14.01
C ILE A 158 -0.11 10.55 -14.86
N LEU A 159 -0.28 11.06 -16.09
CA LEU A 159 -1.34 10.61 -16.99
C LEU A 159 -1.24 9.12 -17.30
N THR A 160 -0.04 8.62 -17.61
CA THR A 160 0.15 7.19 -17.89
C THR A 160 -0.10 6.32 -16.65
N SER A 161 0.34 6.76 -15.47
CA SER A 161 0.09 6.07 -14.21
C SER A 161 -1.41 6.01 -13.88
N LEU A 162 -2.14 7.11 -14.14
CA LEU A 162 -3.60 7.16 -13.97
C LEU A 162 -4.31 6.15 -14.88
N MET A 163 -3.91 6.05 -16.15
CA MET A 163 -4.48 5.09 -17.10
C MET A 163 -4.28 3.65 -16.65
N VAL A 164 -3.07 3.30 -16.16
CA VAL A 164 -2.78 1.96 -15.63
C VAL A 164 -3.62 1.67 -14.38
N ALA A 165 -3.74 2.63 -13.47
CA ALA A 165 -4.55 2.48 -12.25
C ALA A 165 -6.04 2.25 -12.57
N MET A 166 -6.60 3.01 -13.52
CA MET A 166 -8.01 2.84 -13.94
C MET A 166 -8.28 1.45 -14.52
N LEU A 167 -7.34 0.91 -15.32
CA LEU A 167 -7.46 -0.45 -15.85
C LEU A 167 -7.45 -1.51 -14.73
N GLY A 168 -6.59 -1.34 -13.72
CA GLY A 168 -6.55 -2.21 -12.55
C GLY A 168 -7.85 -2.17 -11.74
N GLN A 169 -8.35 -0.98 -11.43
CA GLN A 169 -9.59 -0.79 -10.67
C GLN A 169 -10.81 -1.41 -11.35
N ALA A 170 -10.91 -1.29 -12.68
CA ALA A 170 -12.02 -1.88 -13.43
C ALA A 170 -12.02 -3.42 -13.38
N ARG A 171 -10.83 -4.05 -13.38
CA ARG A 171 -10.71 -5.51 -13.19
C ARG A 171 -11.17 -5.94 -11.80
N TYR A 172 -10.75 -5.22 -10.76
CA TYR A 172 -11.20 -5.47 -9.39
C TYR A 172 -12.72 -5.38 -9.27
N LEU A 173 -13.33 -4.32 -9.81
CA LEU A 173 -14.78 -4.15 -9.73
C LEU A 173 -15.53 -5.24 -10.51
N CYS A 174 -14.97 -5.75 -11.61
CA CYS A 174 -15.54 -6.87 -12.33
C CYS A 174 -15.51 -8.16 -11.51
N VAL A 175 -14.43 -8.43 -10.76
CA VAL A 175 -14.34 -9.61 -9.88
C VAL A 175 -15.34 -9.50 -8.73
N ILE A 176 -15.43 -8.33 -8.09
CA ILE A 176 -16.40 -8.05 -7.02
C ILE A 176 -17.85 -8.15 -7.54
N GLY A 177 -18.08 -7.74 -8.80
CA GLY A 177 -19.40 -7.88 -9.43
C GLY A 177 -19.77 -9.31 -9.76
N ARG A 178 -18.78 -10.17 -10.07
CA ARG A 178 -19.01 -11.60 -10.29
C ARG A 178 -19.37 -12.34 -9.00
N SER A 179 -18.91 -11.87 -7.84
CA SER A 179 -19.28 -12.41 -6.53
C SER A 179 -20.61 -11.86 -6.00
N GLY A 180 -21.40 -11.14 -6.80
CA GLY A 180 -22.72 -10.62 -6.40
C GLY A 180 -22.69 -9.46 -5.39
N VAL A 181 -21.51 -8.98 -5.02
CA VAL A 181 -21.35 -7.91 -4.00
C VAL A 181 -21.73 -6.54 -4.56
N VAL A 182 -21.59 -6.33 -5.86
CA VAL A 182 -21.99 -5.11 -6.58
C VAL A 182 -22.86 -5.48 -7.79
N PRO A 183 -23.65 -4.53 -8.37
CA PRO A 183 -24.55 -4.84 -9.46
C PRO A 183 -23.89 -5.57 -10.64
N ALA A 184 -24.51 -6.67 -11.09
CA ALA A 184 -23.98 -7.53 -12.16
C ALA A 184 -23.72 -6.79 -13.48
N TRP A 185 -24.32 -5.61 -13.69
CA TRP A 185 -24.02 -4.73 -14.82
C TRP A 185 -22.54 -4.28 -14.86
N LEU A 186 -21.91 -4.10 -13.70
CA LEU A 186 -20.49 -3.76 -13.57
C LEU A 186 -19.56 -4.94 -13.87
N ALA A 187 -20.07 -6.18 -13.77
CA ALA A 187 -19.33 -7.40 -14.11
C ALA A 187 -19.36 -7.72 -15.61
N ARG A 188 -20.15 -6.99 -16.42
CA ARG A 188 -20.27 -7.23 -17.86
C ARG A 188 -19.01 -6.75 -18.58
N VAL A 189 -18.42 -7.66 -19.35
CA VAL A 189 -17.27 -7.41 -20.21
C VAL A 189 -17.75 -7.31 -21.66
N ASP A 190 -17.26 -6.32 -22.40
CA ASP A 190 -17.62 -6.14 -23.81
C ASP A 190 -17.05 -7.30 -24.67
N PRO A 191 -17.86 -7.97 -25.52
CA PRO A 191 -17.41 -9.13 -26.30
C PRO A 191 -16.36 -8.82 -27.37
N ARG A 192 -16.25 -7.57 -27.83
CA ARG A 192 -15.35 -7.20 -28.94
C ARG A 192 -13.97 -6.78 -28.43
N THR A 193 -13.94 -6.06 -27.32
CA THR A 193 -12.70 -5.53 -26.73
C THR A 193 -12.18 -6.38 -25.57
N ALA A 194 -13.01 -7.31 -25.05
CA ALA A 194 -12.73 -8.07 -23.83
C ALA A 194 -12.41 -7.17 -22.62
N THR A 195 -12.92 -5.93 -22.60
CA THR A 195 -12.70 -4.95 -21.52
C THR A 195 -14.00 -4.59 -20.77
N PRO A 196 -13.93 -4.36 -19.44
CA PRO A 196 -15.09 -3.97 -18.65
C PRO A 196 -15.37 -2.46 -18.80
N ILE A 197 -15.97 -2.07 -19.94
CA ILE A 197 -16.24 -0.66 -20.28
C ILE A 197 -17.18 0.01 -19.25
N ASN A 198 -18.23 -0.70 -18.80
CA ASN A 198 -19.19 -0.17 -17.83
C ASN A 198 -18.54 0.16 -16.48
N ALA A 199 -17.71 -0.76 -15.97
CA ALA A 199 -16.96 -0.56 -14.74
C ALA A 199 -15.97 0.60 -14.88
N SER A 200 -15.27 0.69 -16.01
CA SER A 200 -14.29 1.74 -16.28
C SER A 200 -14.94 3.12 -16.36
N ALA A 201 -16.09 3.23 -17.04
CA ALA A 201 -16.82 4.49 -17.17
C ALA A 201 -17.42 4.93 -15.83
N PHE A 202 -18.01 4.00 -15.08
CA PHE A 202 -18.59 4.29 -13.76
C PHE A 202 -17.51 4.75 -12.76
N LEU A 203 -16.41 4.01 -12.65
CA LEU A 203 -15.30 4.37 -11.79
C LEU A 203 -14.63 5.66 -12.24
N GLY A 204 -14.41 5.85 -13.54
CA GLY A 204 -13.82 7.08 -14.08
C GLY A 204 -14.67 8.32 -13.78
N LEU A 205 -15.99 8.22 -13.92
CA LEU A 205 -16.91 9.30 -13.56
C LEU A 205 -16.88 9.59 -12.06
N LEU A 206 -16.87 8.53 -11.23
CA LEU A 206 -16.77 8.68 -9.78
C LEU A 206 -15.44 9.32 -9.35
N THR A 207 -14.32 8.88 -9.92
CA THR A 207 -13.00 9.45 -9.68
C THR A 207 -12.94 10.90 -10.14
N ALA A 208 -13.51 11.24 -11.30
CA ALA A 208 -13.58 12.62 -11.78
C ALA A 208 -14.42 13.52 -10.85
N ALA A 209 -15.56 13.01 -10.35
CA ALA A 209 -16.36 13.73 -9.37
C ALA A 209 -15.60 13.95 -8.06
N LEU A 210 -14.95 12.90 -7.52
CA LEU A 210 -14.14 13.01 -6.30
C LEU A 210 -12.99 14.00 -6.46
N ALA A 211 -12.29 13.98 -7.61
CA ALA A 211 -11.21 14.90 -7.93
C ALA A 211 -11.69 16.35 -8.09
N LEU A 212 -12.93 16.58 -8.53
CA LEU A 212 -13.51 17.92 -8.69
C LEU A 212 -13.97 18.52 -7.36
N PHE A 213 -14.51 17.70 -6.46
CA PHE A 213 -15.17 18.17 -5.23
C PHE A 213 -14.32 18.01 -3.96
N THR A 214 -13.14 17.41 -4.04
CA THR A 214 -12.34 17.06 -2.85
C THR A 214 -10.89 17.47 -3.00
N GLU A 215 -10.34 18.09 -1.96
CA GLU A 215 -8.92 18.47 -1.91
C GLU A 215 -8.00 17.26 -1.85
N LEU A 216 -6.80 17.41 -2.42
CA LEU A 216 -5.78 16.37 -2.50
C LEU A 216 -5.43 15.84 -1.09
N ASP A 217 -5.12 16.71 -0.14
CA ASP A 217 -4.72 16.31 1.22
C ASP A 217 -5.79 15.48 1.94
N VAL A 218 -7.07 15.75 1.66
CA VAL A 218 -8.16 14.95 2.21
C VAL A 218 -8.13 13.54 1.61
N LEU A 219 -7.95 13.42 0.29
CA LEU A 219 -7.81 12.12 -0.39
C LEU A 219 -6.59 11.34 0.13
N LEU A 220 -5.43 11.98 0.24
CA LEU A 220 -4.20 11.33 0.69
C LEU A 220 -4.35 10.78 2.11
N ASN A 221 -4.98 11.55 3.00
CA ASN A 221 -5.26 11.11 4.36
C ASN A 221 -6.24 9.93 4.41
N LEU A 222 -7.33 9.97 3.64
CA LEU A 222 -8.31 8.88 3.58
C LEU A 222 -7.69 7.57 3.05
N VAL A 223 -6.91 7.67 1.96
CA VAL A 223 -6.20 6.52 1.38
C VAL A 223 -5.16 5.98 2.35
N SER A 224 -4.45 6.85 3.08
CA SER A 224 -3.49 6.42 4.10
C SER A 224 -4.14 5.64 5.24
N ILE A 225 -5.27 6.13 5.79
CA ILE A 225 -6.01 5.39 6.84
C ILE A 225 -6.42 4.00 6.33
N GLY A 226 -7.01 3.93 5.13
CA GLY A 226 -7.48 2.67 4.55
C GLY A 226 -6.35 1.68 4.30
N THR A 227 -5.25 2.11 3.69
CA THR A 227 -4.11 1.24 3.36
C THR A 227 -3.36 0.76 4.60
N LEU A 228 -3.09 1.65 5.57
CA LEU A 228 -2.46 1.27 6.85
C LEU A 228 -3.33 0.27 7.62
N PHE A 229 -4.66 0.43 7.58
CA PHE A 229 -5.58 -0.52 8.20
C PHE A 229 -5.54 -1.89 7.51
N VAL A 230 -5.50 -1.94 6.18
CA VAL A 230 -5.35 -3.19 5.42
C VAL A 230 -4.02 -3.86 5.73
N PHE A 231 -2.91 -3.12 5.76
CA PHE A 231 -1.59 -3.68 6.08
C PHE A 231 -1.50 -4.15 7.53
N TYR A 232 -2.12 -3.45 8.47
CA TYR A 232 -2.31 -3.92 9.84
C TYR A 232 -3.06 -5.26 9.88
N MET A 233 -4.15 -5.40 9.12
CA MET A 233 -4.90 -6.66 9.03
C MET A 233 -4.07 -7.79 8.42
N VAL A 234 -3.36 -7.52 7.31
CA VAL A 234 -2.50 -8.50 6.64
C VAL A 234 -1.39 -9.00 7.56
N ALA A 235 -0.72 -8.10 8.30
CA ALA A 235 0.32 -8.48 9.25
C ALA A 235 -0.22 -9.40 10.37
N ASN A 236 -1.40 -9.08 10.92
CA ASN A 236 -2.05 -9.92 11.92
C ASN A 236 -2.52 -11.27 11.34
N ALA A 237 -3.05 -11.27 10.12
CA ALA A 237 -3.47 -12.49 9.43
C ALA A 237 -2.28 -13.43 9.19
N VAL A 238 -1.11 -12.89 8.84
CA VAL A 238 0.13 -13.66 8.66
C VAL A 238 0.56 -14.33 9.97
N VAL A 239 0.51 -13.62 11.11
CA VAL A 239 0.75 -14.22 12.43
C VAL A 239 -0.29 -15.30 12.73
N TYR A 240 -1.58 -15.00 12.54
CA TYR A 240 -2.65 -15.96 12.79
C TYR A 240 -2.45 -17.27 11.99
N ARG A 241 -2.24 -17.17 10.67
CA ARG A 241 -2.04 -18.37 9.82
C ARG A 241 -0.77 -19.15 10.15
N ARG A 242 0.26 -18.50 10.71
CA ARG A 242 1.53 -19.15 11.03
C ARG A 242 1.47 -19.99 12.30
N TYR A 243 0.68 -19.54 13.27
CA TYR A 243 0.60 -20.12 14.61
C TYR A 243 -0.70 -20.89 14.85
N VAL A 244 -1.72 -20.69 14.01
CA VAL A 244 -2.98 -21.46 14.04
C VAL A 244 -3.00 -22.39 12.83
N GLY A 245 -2.59 -23.64 13.05
CA GLY A 245 -2.64 -24.69 12.02
C GLY A 245 -4.06 -25.14 11.70
N ASP A 246 -4.26 -25.66 10.49
CA ASP A 246 -5.48 -26.36 10.12
C ASP A 246 -5.54 -27.72 10.84
N PRO A 247 -6.72 -28.13 11.35
CA PRO A 247 -6.85 -29.42 12.00
C PRO A 247 -6.54 -30.52 10.99
N CYS A 248 -5.50 -31.33 11.25
CA CYS A 248 -5.29 -32.56 10.51
C CYS A 248 -6.52 -33.47 10.69
N PRO A 249 -7.17 -33.93 9.60
CA PRO A 249 -8.27 -34.88 9.70
C PRO A 249 -7.79 -36.12 10.46
N GLY A 250 -8.45 -36.46 11.57
CA GLY A 250 -8.14 -37.64 12.39
C GLY A 250 -7.30 -37.40 13.66
N SER A 251 -6.71 -36.22 13.87
CA SER A 251 -5.82 -35.98 15.03
C SER A 251 -6.54 -35.58 16.34
N GLY A 252 -7.85 -35.32 16.34
CA GLY A 252 -8.59 -34.86 17.52
C GLY A 252 -8.08 -33.56 18.14
N GLN A 253 -7.10 -32.89 17.53
CA GLN A 253 -6.41 -31.74 18.10
C GLN A 253 -7.25 -30.48 17.88
N LYS A 254 -7.90 -30.00 18.95
CA LYS A 254 -8.64 -28.73 18.94
C LYS A 254 -7.73 -27.58 18.50
N ARG A 255 -8.24 -26.72 17.60
CA ARG A 255 -7.57 -25.50 17.12
C ARG A 255 -7.19 -24.61 18.30
N ARG A 256 -5.92 -24.58 18.70
CA ARG A 256 -5.42 -23.69 19.76
C ARG A 256 -5.20 -22.28 19.17
N ALA A 257 -6.29 -21.61 18.79
CA ALA A 257 -6.24 -20.25 18.23
C ALA A 257 -6.06 -19.17 19.30
N TRP A 258 -6.44 -19.46 20.55
CA TRP A 258 -6.44 -18.51 21.67
C TRP A 258 -5.09 -17.83 21.94
N PRO A 259 -3.93 -18.52 21.96
CA PRO A 259 -2.63 -17.88 22.21
C PRO A 259 -2.25 -16.87 21.12
N ALA A 260 -2.51 -17.19 19.86
CA ALA A 260 -2.23 -16.29 18.74
C ALA A 260 -3.16 -15.07 18.75
N LEU A 261 -4.46 -15.28 19.03
CA LEU A 261 -5.43 -14.19 19.16
C LEU A 261 -5.12 -13.28 20.36
N ALA A 262 -4.74 -13.85 21.50
CA ALA A 262 -4.33 -13.10 22.67
C ALA A 262 -3.08 -12.26 22.41
N PHE A 263 -2.07 -12.83 21.71
CA PHE A 263 -0.89 -12.09 21.29
C PHE A 263 -1.23 -10.94 20.35
N ILE A 264 -2.03 -11.20 19.30
CA ILE A 264 -2.47 -10.16 18.36
C ILE A 264 -3.17 -9.02 19.10
N ALA A 265 -4.14 -9.32 19.96
CA ALA A 265 -4.87 -8.31 20.72
C ALA A 265 -3.96 -7.54 21.68
N ALA A 266 -3.12 -8.24 22.46
CA ALA A 266 -2.20 -7.61 23.42
C ALA A 266 -1.16 -6.73 22.72
N PHE A 267 -0.58 -7.22 21.62
CA PHE A 267 0.43 -6.48 20.86
C PHE A 267 -0.17 -5.23 20.20
N SER A 268 -1.38 -5.32 19.65
CA SER A 268 -2.11 -4.16 19.14
C SER A 268 -2.41 -3.14 20.23
N LEU A 269 -2.79 -3.57 21.45
CA LEU A 269 -2.99 -2.67 22.59
C LEU A 269 -1.69 -1.98 23.04
N ILE A 270 -0.57 -2.71 23.03
CA ILE A 270 0.75 -2.14 23.32
C ILE A 270 1.13 -1.08 22.28
N ALA A 271 0.91 -1.38 20.99
CA ALA A 271 1.19 -0.43 19.91
C ALA A 271 0.30 0.82 20.03
N ILE A 272 -1.01 0.66 20.29
CA ILE A 272 -1.94 1.79 20.51
C ILE A 272 -1.48 2.62 21.72
N SER A 273 -1.10 1.96 22.82
CA SER A 273 -0.61 2.64 24.02
C SER A 273 0.64 3.46 23.71
N PHE A 274 1.62 2.89 23.00
CA PHE A 274 2.81 3.61 22.56
C PHE A 274 2.45 4.85 21.73
N THR A 275 1.55 4.73 20.77
CA THR A 275 1.12 5.83 19.91
C THR A 275 0.39 6.93 20.69
N LEU A 276 -0.48 6.57 21.64
CA LEU A 276 -1.15 7.54 22.51
C LEU A 276 -0.15 8.28 23.41
N LEU A 277 0.85 7.59 23.95
CA LEU A 277 1.92 8.23 24.71
C LEU A 277 2.78 9.15 23.83
N TRP A 278 3.04 8.75 22.59
CA TRP A 278 3.74 9.61 21.64
C TRP A 278 3.00 10.93 21.42
N GLN A 279 1.67 10.89 21.27
CA GLN A 279 0.85 12.07 20.99
C GLN A 279 0.55 12.93 22.22
N PHE A 280 0.23 12.32 23.35
CA PHE A 280 -0.34 13.03 24.51
C PHE A 280 0.62 13.17 25.70
N ALA A 281 1.74 12.44 25.74
CA ALA A 281 2.65 12.55 26.89
C ALA A 281 3.37 13.91 26.91
N PRO A 282 3.46 14.56 28.09
CA PRO A 282 4.20 15.81 28.25
C PRO A 282 5.68 15.61 27.90
N GLY A 283 6.28 16.58 27.22
CA GLY A 283 7.68 16.50 26.79
C GLY A 283 8.69 16.31 27.93
N GLY A 284 9.90 15.84 27.59
CA GLY A 284 11.01 15.69 28.53
C GLY A 284 11.35 14.23 28.86
N ALA A 285 12.15 14.04 29.91
CA ALA A 285 12.69 12.73 30.30
C ALA A 285 11.59 11.71 30.64
N ALA A 286 10.45 12.15 31.17
CA ALA A 286 9.31 11.29 31.48
C ALA A 286 8.70 10.64 30.22
N LYS A 287 8.54 11.41 29.12
CA LYS A 287 8.07 10.87 27.84
C LYS A 287 9.05 9.84 27.28
N VAL A 288 10.35 10.14 27.33
CA VAL A 288 11.38 9.19 26.88
C VAL A 288 11.35 7.91 27.70
N GLY A 289 11.26 8.01 29.04
CA GLY A 289 11.13 6.86 29.93
C GLY A 289 9.90 6.01 29.61
N LEU A 290 8.74 6.63 29.44
CA LEU A 290 7.49 5.93 29.18
C LEU A 290 7.44 5.27 27.80
N LEU A 291 7.97 5.94 26.77
CA LEU A 291 8.12 5.38 25.42
C LEU A 291 9.13 4.22 25.42
N SER A 292 10.25 4.35 26.14
CA SER A 292 11.24 3.27 26.26
C SER A 292 10.67 2.05 27.00
N GLY A 293 9.88 2.27 28.05
CA GLY A 293 9.23 1.21 28.80
C GLY A 293 8.20 0.46 27.96
N THR A 294 7.34 1.18 27.22
CA THR A 294 6.37 0.56 26.31
C THR A 294 7.02 -0.18 25.14
N ALA A 295 8.12 0.36 24.58
CA ALA A 295 8.92 -0.34 23.58
C ALA A 295 9.54 -1.63 24.14
N ALA A 296 10.07 -1.60 25.37
CA ALA A 296 10.61 -2.79 26.04
C ALA A 296 9.51 -3.85 26.28
N VAL A 297 8.30 -3.44 26.66
CA VAL A 297 7.14 -4.34 26.79
C VAL A 297 6.76 -4.95 25.45
N ALA A 298 6.79 -4.18 24.35
CA ALA A 298 6.53 -4.71 23.02
C ALA A 298 7.54 -5.80 22.63
N VAL A 299 8.83 -5.56 22.85
CA VAL A 299 9.91 -6.53 22.61
C VAL A 299 9.72 -7.78 23.48
N ALA A 300 9.43 -7.60 24.77
CA ALA A 300 9.19 -8.70 25.70
C ALA A 300 7.97 -9.53 25.30
N ALA A 301 6.90 -8.91 24.80
CA ALA A 301 5.71 -9.62 24.32
C ALA A 301 6.03 -10.51 23.11
N VAL A 302 6.84 -10.02 22.16
CA VAL A 302 7.28 -10.82 20.99
C VAL A 302 8.18 -11.98 21.42
N VAL A 303 9.14 -11.74 22.33
CA VAL A 303 10.01 -12.80 22.87
C VAL A 303 9.21 -13.85 23.62
N ALA A 304 8.28 -13.44 24.49
CA ALA A 304 7.43 -14.35 25.24
C ALA A 304 6.55 -15.18 24.30
N PHE A 305 5.97 -14.56 23.27
CA PHE A 305 5.18 -15.28 22.27
C PHE A 305 6.02 -16.31 21.50
N GLN A 306 7.23 -15.93 21.08
CA GLN A 306 8.16 -16.84 20.41
C GLN A 306 8.59 -18.02 21.29
N ALA A 307 8.73 -17.82 22.61
CA ALA A 307 9.09 -18.87 23.55
C ALA A 307 7.91 -19.79 23.92
N LEU A 308 6.69 -19.24 24.03
CA LEU A 308 5.52 -19.95 24.53
C LEU A 308 4.71 -20.65 23.44
N VAL A 309 4.77 -20.16 22.20
CA VAL A 309 3.92 -20.65 21.11
C VAL A 309 4.81 -21.26 20.02
N PRO A 310 4.83 -22.61 19.90
CA PRO A 310 5.57 -23.26 18.82
C PRO A 310 4.96 -22.90 17.47
N GLN A 311 5.79 -22.76 16.44
CA GLN A 311 5.32 -22.51 15.08
C GLN A 311 4.54 -23.74 14.59
N ALA A 312 3.32 -23.53 14.12
CA ALA A 312 2.43 -24.62 13.72
C ALA A 312 2.70 -25.10 12.28
N ARG A 313 3.26 -24.24 11.42
CA ARG A 313 3.51 -24.52 10.01
C ARG A 313 4.86 -23.96 9.61
N GLU A 314 5.66 -24.71 8.86
CA GLU A 314 6.81 -24.18 8.10
C GLU A 314 6.38 -23.93 6.64
N PRO A 315 6.89 -22.87 5.97
CA PRO A 315 6.46 -22.56 4.62
C PRO A 315 7.25 -23.42 3.63
N GLU A 316 6.56 -24.14 2.74
CA GLU A 316 7.23 -25.05 1.80
C GLU A 316 8.02 -24.31 0.70
N LEU A 317 7.60 -23.09 0.34
CA LEU A 317 8.15 -22.32 -0.79
C LEU A 317 8.73 -20.99 -0.35
N TRP A 318 7.89 -20.08 0.14
CA TRP A 318 8.30 -18.77 0.64
C TRP A 318 7.63 -18.44 1.98
N GLY A 319 8.43 -18.02 2.94
CA GLY A 319 7.99 -17.58 4.26
C GLY A 319 8.54 -16.21 4.59
N VAL A 320 7.76 -15.45 5.36
CA VAL A 320 8.22 -14.16 5.88
C VAL A 320 9.47 -14.38 6.75
N PRO A 321 10.62 -13.78 6.42
CA PRO A 321 11.84 -13.92 7.22
C PRO A 321 11.63 -13.29 8.60
N GLY A 322 12.30 -13.83 9.63
CA GLY A 322 12.27 -13.25 10.97
C GLY A 322 10.91 -13.32 11.66
N MET A 323 10.13 -14.38 11.45
CA MET A 323 8.91 -14.66 12.22
C MET A 323 9.22 -14.83 13.72
N PRO A 324 8.44 -14.23 14.66
CA PRO A 324 7.28 -13.32 14.47
C PRO A 324 7.64 -11.81 14.43
N TRP A 325 8.92 -11.46 14.47
CA TRP A 325 9.42 -10.08 14.56
C TRP A 325 9.00 -9.18 13.40
N VAL A 326 9.12 -9.66 12.16
CA VAL A 326 8.78 -8.82 10.99
C VAL A 326 7.29 -8.45 10.95
N PRO A 327 6.34 -9.39 11.09
CA PRO A 327 4.92 -9.03 11.21
C PRO A 327 4.61 -8.16 12.44
N ALA A 328 5.24 -8.41 13.58
CA ALA A 328 5.06 -7.58 14.78
C ALA A 328 5.54 -6.13 14.55
N ALA A 329 6.71 -5.94 13.95
CA ALA A 329 7.20 -4.62 13.57
C ALA A 329 6.24 -3.93 12.60
N SER A 330 5.70 -4.67 11.62
CA SER A 330 4.67 -4.15 10.71
C SER A 330 3.42 -3.70 11.45
N VAL A 331 2.88 -4.50 12.38
CA VAL A 331 1.71 -4.12 13.20
C VAL A 331 2.00 -2.84 13.98
N PHE A 332 3.15 -2.77 14.63
CA PHE A 332 3.55 -1.60 15.41
C PHE A 332 3.65 -0.33 14.56
N LEU A 333 4.36 -0.40 13.42
CA LEU A 333 4.54 0.74 12.52
C LEU A 333 3.21 1.19 11.91
N ASN A 334 2.35 0.27 11.48
CA ASN A 334 1.04 0.63 10.94
C ASN A 334 0.18 1.35 12.00
N VAL A 335 0.13 0.86 13.23
CA VAL A 335 -0.61 1.50 14.33
C VAL A 335 0.00 2.85 14.71
N PHE A 336 1.34 2.97 14.70
CA PHE A 336 2.03 4.22 14.96
C PHE A 336 1.70 5.28 13.90
N LEU A 337 1.83 4.92 12.62
CA LEU A 337 1.52 5.81 11.50
C LEU A 337 0.04 6.21 11.47
N LEU A 338 -0.87 5.29 11.80
CA LEU A 338 -2.30 5.60 11.90
C LEU A 338 -2.54 6.71 12.92
N GLY A 339 -1.91 6.64 14.10
CA GLY A 339 -2.08 7.69 15.13
C GLY A 339 -1.33 8.99 14.86
N SER A 340 -0.55 9.09 13.78
CA SER A 340 0.04 10.35 13.30
C SER A 340 -0.89 11.15 12.38
N LEU A 341 -2.03 10.59 11.99
CA LEU A 341 -3.00 11.23 11.10
C LEU A 341 -3.99 12.13 11.86
N ASP A 342 -4.45 13.20 11.20
CA ASP A 342 -5.28 14.22 11.84
C ASP A 342 -6.70 13.72 12.20
N ARG A 343 -7.26 14.27 13.29
CA ARG A 343 -8.63 13.94 13.75
C ARG A 343 -9.72 14.13 12.69
N PRO A 344 -9.73 15.22 11.89
CA PRO A 344 -10.73 15.39 10.83
C PRO A 344 -10.71 14.26 9.81
N SER A 345 -9.54 13.68 9.54
CA SER A 345 -9.37 12.56 8.61
C SER A 345 -10.11 11.31 9.08
N TYR A 346 -10.09 11.03 10.39
CA TYR A 346 -10.86 9.94 10.99
C TYR A 346 -12.37 10.15 10.93
N VAL A 347 -12.85 11.38 11.15
CA VAL A 347 -14.29 11.68 11.05
C VAL A 347 -14.78 11.45 9.63
N ARG A 348 -14.03 11.95 8.64
CA ARG A 348 -14.32 11.76 7.21
C ARG A 348 -14.29 10.27 6.84
N PHE A 349 -13.23 9.56 7.25
CA PHE A 349 -13.11 8.11 7.04
C PHE A 349 -14.29 7.34 7.65
N GLY A 350 -14.72 7.72 8.86
CA GLY A 350 -15.90 7.15 9.51
C GLY A 350 -17.18 7.35 8.71
N PHE A 351 -17.39 8.54 8.14
CA PHE A 351 -18.54 8.82 7.29
C PHE A 351 -18.56 7.97 6.00
N PHE A 352 -17.43 7.92 5.28
CA PHE A 352 -17.31 7.09 4.07
C PHE A 352 -17.44 5.59 4.38
N SER A 353 -16.86 5.14 5.49
CA SER A 353 -16.98 3.75 5.94
C SER A 353 -18.41 3.41 6.31
N ALA A 354 -19.14 4.32 6.97
CA ALA A 354 -20.54 4.13 7.27
C ALA A 354 -21.37 3.99 5.99
N PHE A 355 -21.13 4.83 4.98
CA PHE A 355 -21.79 4.70 3.68
C PHE A 355 -21.48 3.34 3.02
N ALA A 356 -20.21 2.90 3.03
CA ALA A 356 -19.81 1.62 2.49
C ALA A 356 -20.46 0.43 3.23
N VAL A 357 -20.53 0.49 4.55
CA VAL A 357 -21.20 -0.53 5.39
C VAL A 357 -22.71 -0.54 5.14
N LEU A 358 -23.35 0.63 5.00
CA LEU A 358 -24.77 0.71 4.65
C LEU A 358 -25.03 0.07 3.29
N PHE A 359 -24.22 0.39 2.28
CA PHE A 359 -24.31 -0.26 0.97
C PHE A 359 -24.12 -1.77 1.07
N TYR A 360 -23.13 -2.22 1.86
CA TYR A 360 -22.87 -3.64 2.06
C TYR A 360 -24.07 -4.36 2.71
N VAL A 361 -24.63 -3.81 3.79
CA VAL A 361 -25.74 -4.43 4.53
C VAL A 361 -27.04 -4.42 3.72
N PHE A 362 -27.37 -3.31 3.06
CA PHE A 362 -28.64 -3.17 2.36
C PHE A 362 -28.63 -3.84 0.99
N TYR A 363 -27.51 -3.78 0.27
CA TYR A 363 -27.42 -4.30 -1.10
C TYR A 363 -26.57 -5.57 -1.16
N SER A 364 -25.29 -5.49 -0.79
CA SER A 364 -24.32 -6.55 -1.07
C SER A 364 -24.64 -7.88 -0.38
N VAL A 365 -25.05 -7.86 0.89
CA VAL A 365 -25.38 -9.09 1.64
C VAL A 365 -26.54 -9.83 0.98
N HIS A 366 -27.64 -9.12 0.70
CA HIS A 366 -28.82 -9.70 0.06
C HIS A 366 -28.49 -10.20 -1.35
N ALA A 367 -27.81 -9.38 -2.16
CA ALA A 367 -27.44 -9.74 -3.52
C ALA A 367 -26.45 -10.92 -3.58
N SER A 368 -25.51 -11.03 -2.64
CA SER A 368 -24.60 -12.17 -2.55
C SER A 368 -25.32 -13.46 -2.13
N TYR A 369 -26.26 -13.37 -1.20
CA TYR A 369 -27.05 -14.51 -0.73
C TYR A 369 -28.00 -15.01 -1.83
N ASP A 370 -28.68 -14.11 -2.53
CA ASP A 370 -29.55 -14.43 -3.67
C ASP A 370 -28.75 -15.06 -4.83
N ALA A 371 -27.49 -14.65 -5.03
CA ALA A 371 -26.61 -15.23 -6.06
C ALA A 371 -26.16 -16.66 -5.71
N GLU A 372 -25.88 -16.95 -4.43
CA GLU A 372 -25.57 -18.30 -3.95
C GLU A 372 -26.78 -19.23 -4.04
N GLU A 373 -27.97 -18.77 -3.64
CA GLU A 373 -29.21 -19.55 -3.76
C GLU A 373 -29.60 -19.80 -5.23
N GLY A 374 -29.49 -18.80 -6.10
CA GLY A 374 -29.74 -18.96 -7.54
C GLY A 374 -28.78 -19.94 -8.21
N GLY A 375 -27.50 -19.94 -7.83
CA GLY A 375 -26.50 -20.91 -8.31
C GLY A 375 -26.73 -22.33 -7.81
N ALA A 376 -27.26 -22.50 -6.60
CA ALA A 376 -27.63 -23.81 -6.04
C ALA A 376 -28.88 -24.41 -6.72
N VAL A 377 -29.82 -23.57 -7.17
CA VAL A 377 -31.04 -24.00 -7.87
C VAL A 377 -30.76 -24.42 -9.32
N ASP A 378 -29.86 -23.75 -10.03
CA ASP A 378 -29.42 -24.14 -11.38
C ASP A 378 -28.36 -25.27 -11.39
N GLY A 379 -27.70 -25.52 -10.25
CA GLY A 379 -26.63 -26.52 -10.07
C GLY A 379 -27.09 -27.97 -9.84
N GLY A 380 -28.40 -28.25 -9.88
CA GLY A 380 -29.00 -29.57 -9.66
C GLY A 380 -28.63 -30.69 -10.66
N GLY A 381 -27.63 -30.47 -11.53
CA GLY A 381 -27.17 -31.46 -12.49
C GLY A 381 -25.70 -31.29 -12.88
N GLY A 382 -24.77 -31.78 -12.04
CA GLY A 382 -23.43 -32.18 -12.52
C GLY A 382 -22.19 -31.67 -11.77
N GLY A 383 -22.32 -31.03 -10.61
CA GLY A 383 -21.18 -30.38 -9.92
C GLY A 383 -20.45 -31.20 -8.85
N ASP A 384 -20.83 -32.43 -8.54
CA ASP A 384 -20.35 -33.15 -7.36
C ASP A 384 -19.15 -34.11 -7.62
N LYS A 385 -18.19 -33.70 -8.47
CA LYS A 385 -17.01 -34.56 -8.78
C LYS A 385 -15.65 -33.86 -8.88
N LEU A 386 -15.50 -32.61 -8.45
CA LEU A 386 -14.20 -31.91 -8.57
C LEU A 386 -13.53 -31.51 -7.24
N GLN A 387 -14.08 -31.90 -6.09
CA GLN A 387 -13.44 -31.67 -4.78
C GLN A 387 -12.64 -32.85 -4.22
N ASP A 388 -12.60 -34.00 -4.89
CA ASP A 388 -11.99 -35.23 -4.35
C ASP A 388 -10.70 -35.70 -5.06
N GLN A 389 -10.00 -34.83 -5.79
CA GLN A 389 -8.74 -35.17 -6.50
C GLN A 389 -7.52 -34.34 -6.09
N GLY A 390 -7.57 -33.60 -4.98
CA GLY A 390 -6.45 -32.78 -4.51
C GLY A 390 -5.49 -33.46 -3.53
N CYS A 391 -5.75 -34.71 -3.14
CA CYS A 391 -4.95 -35.45 -2.15
C CYS A 391 -4.43 -36.75 -2.75
N ASP A 392 -3.55 -36.65 -3.75
CA ASP A 392 -2.58 -37.69 -4.09
C ASP A 392 -1.52 -37.03 -4.98
N VAL A 393 -0.45 -36.50 -4.38
CA VAL A 393 1.00 -36.64 -4.72
C VAL A 393 1.81 -35.99 -3.61
#